data_AF-A0A068UXR8-F1
#
_entry.id   AF-A0A068UXR8-F1
#
_cell.length_a   1.000
_cell.length_b   1.000
_cell.length_c   1.000
_cell.angle_alpha   90.00
_cell.angle_beta   90.00
_cell.angle_gamma   90.00
#
_symmetry.space_group_name_H-M   'P 1'
#
loop_
_entity.id
_entity.type
_entity.pdbx_description
1 polymer ?
#
loop_
_entity_poly.entity_id
_entity_poly.type
_entity_poly.pdbx_seq_one_letter_code
_entity_poly.pdbx_strand_id
1 'polypeptide(L)'
;MANLVSLILQWPEAEINIKDIAVNFSKLACNAHTICDAELRPLATGLYPVISLINHSCLPNSVLVFEGRLAVVRAVEHIPKGTEVICVSLVSSF
;
A
#
# COMPACT_ATOMS: atom_id res chain seq x y z
N MET A 1 2.51 14.06 14.50
CA MET A 1 1.64 14.59 13.44
C MET A 1 1.48 16.11 13.53
N ALA A 2 1.01 16.68 14.65
CA ALA A 2 0.72 18.11 14.80
C ALA A 2 1.91 19.05 14.47
N ASN A 3 3.12 18.72 14.93
CA ASN A 3 4.32 19.55 14.65
C ASN A 3 4.72 19.55 13.16
N LEU A 4 4.52 18.43 12.46
CA LEU A 4 4.81 18.33 11.03
C LEU A 4 3.82 19.16 10.21
N VAL A 5 2.54 19.09 10.56
CA VAL A 5 1.49 19.92 9.94
C VAL A 5 1.79 21.39 10.17
N SER A 6 2.14 21.79 11.41
CA SER A 6 2.50 23.18 11.72
C SER A 6 3.68 23.68 10.88
N LEU A 7 4.70 22.84 10.64
CA LEU A 7 5.85 23.18 9.80
C LEU A 7 5.46 23.36 8.33
N ILE A 8 4.59 22.48 7.80
CA ILE A 8 4.10 22.55 6.42
C ILE A 8 3.26 23.81 6.21
N LEU A 9 2.42 24.17 7.19
CA LEU A 9 1.60 25.40 7.14
C LEU A 9 2.43 26.70 7.16
N GLN A 10 3.67 26.64 7.66
CA GLN A 10 4.58 27.80 7.69
C GLN A 10 5.34 28.00 6.37
N TRP A 11 5.21 27.08 5.41
CA TRP A 11 5.94 27.17 4.14
C TRP A 11 5.30 28.26 3.26
N PRO A 12 6.05 29.32 2.85
CA PRO A 12 5.49 30.47 2.15
C PRO A 12 4.83 30.17 0.80
N GLU A 13 5.17 29.02 0.20
CA GLU A 13 4.72 28.54 -1.11
C GLU A 13 3.70 27.39 -0.99
N ALA A 14 3.34 26.99 0.24
CA ALA A 14 2.35 25.92 0.44
C ALA A 14 0.95 26.43 0.12
N GLU A 15 0.58 26.38 -1.16
CA GLU A 15 -0.80 26.48 -1.58
C GLU A 15 -1.54 25.19 -1.18
N ILE A 16 -2.29 25.25 -0.09
CA ILE A 16 -3.00 24.10 0.45
C ILE A 16 -4.39 24.03 -0.15
N ASN A 17 -4.56 23.11 -1.09
CA ASN A 17 -5.86 22.76 -1.62
C ASN A 17 -6.45 21.56 -0.86
N ILE A 18 -7.54 21.81 -0.13
CA ILE A 18 -8.24 20.78 0.64
C ILE A 18 -8.71 19.60 -0.22
N LYS A 19 -9.07 19.86 -1.49
CA LYS A 19 -9.49 18.80 -2.41
C LYS A 19 -8.34 17.87 -2.75
N ASP A 20 -7.16 18.43 -3.01
CA ASP A 20 -5.97 17.63 -3.35
C ASP A 20 -5.48 16.83 -2.14
N ILE A 21 -5.56 17.40 -0.94
CA ILE A 21 -5.32 16.67 0.31
C ILE A 21 -6.28 15.49 0.43
N ALA A 22 -7.58 15.72 0.30
CA ALA A 22 -8.58 14.66 0.42
C ALA A 22 -8.34 13.55 -0.61
N VAL A 23 -8.07 13.90 -1.87
CA VAL A 23 -7.75 12.94 -2.94
C VAL A 23 -6.49 12.14 -2.61
N ASN A 24 -5.42 12.78 -2.14
CA ASN A 24 -4.17 12.10 -1.83
C ASN A 24 -4.28 11.19 -0.60
N PHE A 25 -5.03 11.61 0.43
CA PHE A 25 -5.32 10.76 1.58
C PHE A 25 -6.18 9.56 1.19
N SER A 26 -7.19 9.73 0.33
CA SER A 26 -7.97 8.61 -0.21
C SER A 26 -7.09 7.64 -1.00
N LYS A 27 -6.18 8.14 -1.84
CA LYS A 27 -5.21 7.30 -2.55
C LYS A 27 -4.32 6.55 -1.56
N LEU A 28 -3.80 7.20 -0.53
CA LEU A 28 -2.98 6.54 0.48
C LEU A 28 -3.77 5.45 1.23
N ALA A 29 -4.99 5.76 1.66
CA ALA A 29 -5.85 4.82 2.38
C ALA A 29 -6.17 3.56 1.55
N CYS A 30 -6.39 3.72 0.25
CA CYS A 30 -6.72 2.57 -0.63
C CYS A 30 -5.50 1.79 -1.13
N ASN A 31 -4.31 2.39 -1.18
CA ASN A 31 -3.15 1.81 -1.87
C ASN A 31 -1.97 1.49 -0.95
N ALA A 32 -2.02 1.90 0.32
CA ALA A 32 -0.98 1.59 1.27
C ALA A 32 -1.07 0.13 1.74
N HIS A 33 0.09 -0.45 1.98
CA HIS A 33 0.24 -1.85 2.39
C HIS A 33 0.82 -1.92 3.79
N THR A 34 0.29 -2.82 4.60
CA THR A 34 0.88 -3.16 5.90
C THR A 34 2.11 -4.03 5.66
N ILE A 35 3.28 -3.51 6.05
CA ILE A 35 4.55 -4.23 6.01
C ILE A 35 4.60 -5.13 7.24
N CYS A 36 4.78 -6.43 7.01
CA CYS A 36 4.88 -7.42 8.08
C CYS A 36 6.27 -8.09 8.11
N ASP A 37 6.64 -8.63 9.27
CA ASP A 37 7.78 -9.54 9.38
C ASP A 37 7.45 -10.97 8.93
N ALA A 38 8.42 -11.88 9.08
CA ALA A 38 8.29 -13.29 8.71
C ALA A 38 7.19 -14.02 9.50
N GLU A 39 6.82 -13.53 10.68
CA GLU A 39 5.72 -14.06 11.49
C GLU A 39 4.38 -13.35 11.20
N LEU A 40 4.31 -12.57 10.12
CA LEU A 40 3.15 -11.77 9.70
C LEU A 40 2.73 -10.70 10.72
N ARG A 41 3.64 -10.27 11.60
CA ARG A 41 3.34 -9.19 12.56
C ARG A 41 3.50 -7.83 11.89
N PRO A 42 2.54 -6.90 12.05
CA PRO A 42 2.60 -5.60 11.41
C PRO A 42 3.71 -4.74 12.01
N LEU A 43 4.57 -4.19 11.15
CA LEU A 43 5.68 -3.32 11.53
C LEU A 43 5.45 -1.86 11.12
N ALA A 44 4.89 -1.64 9.93
CA ALA A 44 4.74 -0.33 9.35
C ALA A 44 3.68 -0.31 8.24
N THR A 45 3.40 0.88 7.73
CA THR A 45 2.60 1.09 6.51
C THR A 45 3.49 1.69 5.42
N GLY A 46 3.44 1.13 4.22
CA GLY A 46 4.24 1.58 3.08
C GLY A 46 3.45 1.70 1.80
N LEU A 47 3.83 2.64 0.94
CA LEU A 47 3.25 2.80 -0.39
C LEU A 47 4.16 2.13 -1.43
N TYR A 48 3.62 1.16 -2.15
CA TYR A 48 4.33 0.39 -3.18
C TYR A 48 3.56 0.46 -4.50
N PRO A 49 3.76 1.51 -5.33
CA PRO A 49 2.87 1.81 -6.45
C PRO A 49 2.63 0.64 -7.41
N VAL A 50 3.65 -0.16 -7.71
CA VAL A 50 3.53 -1.34 -8.59
C VAL A 50 2.71 -2.45 -7.93
N ILE A 51 2.88 -2.64 -6.63
CA ILE A 51 2.16 -3.66 -5.85
C ILE A 51 0.69 -3.27 -5.68
N SER A 52 0.42 -1.97 -5.53
CA SER A 52 -0.95 -1.44 -5.43
C SER A 52 -1.79 -1.61 -6.70
N LEU A 53 -1.19 -2.07 -7.81
CA LEU A 53 -1.94 -2.46 -9.02
C LEU A 53 -2.53 -3.87 -8.94
N ILE A 54 -2.05 -4.71 -8.01
CA ILE A 54 -2.46 -6.10 -7.89
C ILE A 54 -3.81 -6.15 -7.19
N ASN A 55 -4.79 -6.75 -7.87
CA ASN A 55 -6.15 -6.87 -7.35
C ASN A 55 -6.24 -7.93 -6.24
N HIS A 56 -7.27 -7.76 -5.39
CA HIS A 56 -7.58 -8.68 -4.31
C HIS A 56 -8.36 -9.91 -4.81
N SER A 57 -8.07 -11.07 -4.23
CA SER A 57 -8.94 -12.26 -4.30
C SER A 57 -8.85 -13.06 -3.00
N CYS A 58 -9.97 -13.62 -2.55
CA CYS A 58 -10.01 -14.59 -1.44
C CYS A 58 -9.36 -15.94 -1.82
N LEU A 59 -9.20 -16.20 -3.11
CA LEU A 59 -8.52 -17.36 -3.68
C LEU A 59 -7.40 -16.84 -4.61
N PRO A 60 -6.30 -16.32 -4.06
CA PRO A 60 -5.26 -15.70 -4.87
C PRO A 60 -4.34 -16.73 -5.51
N ASN A 61 -3.73 -16.35 -6.64
CA ASN A 61 -2.71 -17.15 -7.31
C ASN A 61 -1.27 -16.72 -6.95
N SER A 62 -1.15 -15.64 -6.17
CA SER A 62 0.12 -15.13 -5.65
C SER A 62 -0.02 -14.58 -4.22
N VAL A 63 1.12 -14.41 -3.54
CA VAL A 63 1.21 -13.82 -2.20
C VAL A 63 2.24 -12.69 -2.17
N LEU A 64 1.91 -11.62 -1.46
CA LEU A 64 2.81 -10.52 -1.15
C LEU A 64 3.54 -10.80 0.17
N VAL A 65 4.87 -10.77 0.15
CA VAL A 65 5.72 -10.87 1.34
C VAL A 65 6.73 -9.72 1.37
N PHE A 66 7.25 -9.41 2.55
CA PHE A 66 8.23 -8.33 2.72
C PHE A 66 9.57 -8.88 3.19
N GLU A 67 10.63 -8.51 2.46
CA GLU A 67 12.02 -8.78 2.81
C GLU A 67 12.66 -7.46 3.24
N GLY A 68 12.49 -7.13 4.52
CA GLY A 68 12.80 -5.79 5.04
C GLY A 68 11.89 -4.73 4.42
N ARG A 69 12.45 -3.84 3.58
CA ARG A 69 11.69 -2.81 2.86
C ARG A 69 11.27 -3.23 1.44
N LEU A 70 11.72 -4.39 0.98
CA LEU A 70 11.43 -4.90 -0.35
C LEU A 70 10.09 -5.65 -0.35
N ALA A 71 9.18 -5.25 -1.23
CA ALA A 71 7.94 -5.99 -1.49
C ALA A 71 8.21 -7.06 -2.56
N VAL A 72 7.87 -8.31 -2.26
CA VAL A 72 8.10 -9.46 -3.14
C VAL A 72 6.78 -10.18 -3.37
N VAL A 73 6.43 -10.39 -4.64
CA VAL A 73 5.25 -11.16 -5.04
C VAL A 73 5.70 -12.54 -5.48
N ARG A 74 5.16 -13.58 -4.84
CA ARG A 74 5.50 -14.99 -5.11
C ARG A 74 4.25 -15.72 -5.60
N ALA A 75 4.36 -16.44 -6.70
CA ALA A 75 3.28 -17.31 -7.16
C ALA A 75 3.06 -18.46 -6.16
N VAL A 76 1.81 -18.75 -5.81
CA VAL A 76 1.44 -19.90 -4.96
C VAL A 76 0.90 -21.08 -5.78
N GLU A 77 0.64 -20.84 -7.05
CA GLU A 77 0.22 -21.83 -8.03
C GLU A 77 0.82 -21.50 -9.42
N HIS A 78 0.61 -22.38 -10.40
CA HIS A 78 1.01 -22.09 -11.77
C HIS A 78 0.13 -20.98 -12.36
N ILE A 79 0.74 -19.90 -12.84
CA ILE A 79 0.06 -18.77 -13.47
C ILE A 79 0.33 -18.80 -14.99
N PRO A 80 -0.63 -19.22 -15.82
CA PRO A 80 -0.48 -19.21 -17.27
C PRO A 80 -0.27 -17.79 -17.84
N LYS A 81 0.35 -17.71 -19.02
CA LYS A 81 0.52 -16.43 -19.71
C LYS A 81 -0.85 -15.81 -20.01
N GLY A 82 -1.02 -14.53 -19.67
CA GLY A 82 -2.26 -13.78 -19.87
C GLY A 82 -3.25 -13.88 -18.71
N THR A 83 -2.95 -14.70 -17.70
CA THR A 83 -3.72 -14.72 -16.45
C THR A 83 -3.34 -13.52 -15.58
N GLU A 84 -4.34 -12.91 -14.96
CA GLU A 84 -4.16 -11.82 -14.02
C GLU A 84 -3.45 -12.30 -12.74
N VAL A 85 -2.51 -11.51 -12.23
CA VAL A 85 -1.88 -11.75 -10.94
C VAL A 85 -2.75 -11.14 -9.85
N ILE A 86 -3.19 -11.95 -8.91
CA ILE A 86 -4.08 -11.57 -7.80
C ILE A 86 -3.46 -12.00 -6.47
N CYS A 87 -3.58 -11.15 -5.45
CA CYS A 87 -3.02 -11.38 -4.12
C CYS A 87 -4.11 -11.32 -3.05
N VAL A 88 -3.86 -11.94 -1.89
CA VAL A 88 -4.62 -11.62 -0.69
C VAL A 88 -4.05 -10.33 -0.09
N SER A 89 -4.56 -9.17 -0.52
CA SER A 89 -4.34 -7.97 0.28
C SER A 89 -5.20 -8.09 1.54
N LEU A 90 -4.54 -8.07 2.72
CA LEU A 90 -5.17 -7.70 3.98
C LEU A 90 -5.55 -6.22 3.89
N VAL A 91 -6.53 -5.88 3.04
CA VAL A 91 -7.24 -4.62 3.21
C VAL A 91 -7.97 -4.82 4.53
N SER A 92 -7.37 -4.37 5.63
CA SER A 92 -8.08 -4.21 6.88
C SER A 92 -9.25 -3.30 6.55
N SER A 93 -10.46 -3.87 6.52
CA SER A 93 -11.69 -3.10 6.41
C SER A 93 -11.65 -2.04 7.50
N PHE A 94 -11.46 -0.77 7.11
CA PHE A 94 -11.70 0.37 7.98
C PHE A 94 -13.19 0.66 8.02
#